data_AF-A0AAN7V3Q3-F1
#
_entry.id   AF-A0AAN7V3Q3-F1
#
_cell.length_a   1.000
_cell.length_b   1.000
_cell.length_c   1.000
_cell.angle_alpha   90.00
_cell.angle_beta   90.00
_cell.angle_gamma   90.00
#
_symmetry.space_group_name_H-M   'P 1'
#
loop_
_entity.id
_entity.type
_entity.pdbx_description
1 polymer ?
#
loop_
_entity_poly.entity_id
_entity_poly.type
_entity_poly.pdbx_seq_one_letter_code
_entity_poly.pdbx_strand_id
1 'polypeptide(L)'
;MPHSSSKTILCRWHKLLGLSHQSSSAWHRDRVREELAEYRAARSPVERLSEAADVFSISRATYDGFPVRKLLLFAMHHIPVYGYMLAKFTSRWLFYRALAFLCRAPHPFAVREVVNPYKDRKLDDVAFRHRVMDRQKFKLVGRRLRLVWSLLP
;
A
#
# COMPACT_ATOMS: atom_id res chain seq x y z
N MET A 1 19.07 21.48 6.65
CA MET A 1 17.61 21.71 6.55
C MET A 1 16.98 20.98 5.34
N PRO A 2 16.83 19.63 5.32
CA PRO A 2 16.12 18.92 4.24
C PRO A 2 14.79 18.26 4.68
N HIS A 3 14.42 18.28 5.96
CA HIS A 3 13.30 17.49 6.49
C HIS A 3 11.89 18.00 6.08
N SER A 4 11.76 19.25 5.61
CA SER A 4 10.45 19.87 5.32
C SER A 4 9.84 19.41 3.99
N SER A 5 10.66 19.33 2.94
CA SER A 5 10.16 19.06 1.58
C SER A 5 9.68 17.61 1.40
N SER A 6 10.43 16.64 1.90
CA SER A 6 10.07 15.22 1.80
C SER A 6 8.80 14.88 2.59
N LYS A 7 8.61 15.53 3.76
CA LYS A 7 7.39 15.38 4.55
C LYS A 7 6.17 15.91 3.77
N THR A 8 6.32 17.06 3.13
CA THR A 8 5.28 17.65 2.27
C THR A 8 4.92 16.73 1.10
N ILE A 9 5.91 16.13 0.43
CA ILE A 9 5.69 15.18 -0.66
C ILE A 9 4.91 13.95 -0.17
N LEU A 10 5.32 13.35 0.95
CA LEU A 10 4.62 12.19 1.52
C LEU A 10 3.20 12.53 1.94
N CYS A 11 2.95 13.69 2.56
CA CYS A 11 1.60 14.12 2.90
C CYS A 11 0.72 14.30 1.65
N ARG A 12 1.27 14.90 0.58
CA ARG A 12 0.54 15.03 -0.71
C ARG A 12 0.26 13.67 -1.32
N TRP A 13 1.21 12.74 -1.25
CA TRP A 13 1.04 11.39 -1.76
C TRP A 13 0.00 10.57 -0.97
N HIS A 14 0.00 10.64 0.36
CA HIS A 14 -1.06 10.02 1.18
C HIS A 14 -2.44 10.62 0.87
N LYS A 15 -2.53 11.93 0.66
CA LYS A 15 -3.76 12.60 0.18
C LYS A 15 -4.20 12.07 -1.19
N LEU A 16 -3.26 11.88 -2.12
CA LEU A 16 -3.54 11.34 -3.45
C LEU A 16 -4.11 9.92 -3.39
N LEU A 17 -3.49 9.05 -2.58
CA LEU A 17 -4.00 7.69 -2.36
C LEU A 17 -5.39 7.70 -1.72
N GLY A 18 -5.68 8.74 -0.91
CA GLY A 18 -6.99 9.00 -0.34
C GLY A 18 -7.46 7.89 0.61
N LEU A 19 -6.53 7.14 1.21
CA LEU A 19 -6.85 6.01 2.08
C LEU A 19 -7.67 6.47 3.28
N SER A 20 -8.62 5.64 3.73
CA SER A 20 -9.38 5.93 4.94
C SER A 20 -8.44 6.03 6.14
N HIS A 21 -8.56 7.14 6.88
CA HIS A 21 -7.88 7.32 8.16
C HIS A 21 -8.27 6.16 9.09
N GLN A 22 -7.27 5.62 9.78
CA GLN A 22 -7.51 4.59 10.79
C GLN A 22 -7.74 5.27 12.14
N SER A 23 -8.82 4.91 12.82
CA SER A 23 -9.18 5.50 14.12
C SER A 23 -8.40 4.92 15.28
N SER A 24 -7.78 3.75 15.11
CA SER A 24 -7.13 3.00 16.18
C SER A 24 -5.63 2.90 16.00
N SER A 25 -4.90 3.30 17.06
CA SER A 25 -3.46 3.07 17.15
C SER A 25 -3.10 1.57 17.22
N ALA A 26 -4.03 0.69 17.60
CA ALA A 26 -3.81 -0.75 17.60
C ALA A 26 -3.64 -1.28 16.18
N TRP A 27 -4.44 -0.78 15.23
CA TRP A 27 -4.34 -1.18 13.82
C TRP A 27 -2.94 -0.90 13.24
N HIS A 28 -2.38 0.29 13.51
CA HIS A 28 -1.04 0.63 13.06
C HIS A 28 0.03 -0.22 13.75
N ARG A 29 -0.13 -0.52 15.05
CA ARG A 29 0.80 -1.38 15.78
C ARG A 29 0.80 -2.80 15.23
N ASP A 30 -0.37 -3.36 14.95
CA ASP A 30 -0.51 -4.70 14.40
C ASP A 30 0.07 -4.80 12.98
N ARG A 31 -0.18 -3.79 12.14
CA ARG A 31 0.45 -3.71 10.81
C ARG A 31 1.97 -3.64 10.86
N VAL A 32 2.53 -2.84 11.76
CA VAL A 32 3.99 -2.76 11.93
C VAL A 32 4.57 -4.08 12.47
N ARG A 33 3.84 -4.79 13.34
CA ARG A 33 4.27 -6.12 13.82
C ARG A 33 4.26 -7.16 12.68
N GLU A 34 3.22 -7.16 11.86
CA GLU A 34 3.08 -8.04 10.70
C GLU A 34 4.24 -7.80 9.72
N GLU A 35 4.50 -6.55 9.35
CA GLU A 35 5.58 -6.18 8.42
C GLU A 35 6.97 -6.49 9.00
N LEU A 36 7.17 -6.31 10.31
CA LEU A 36 8.44 -6.69 10.95
C LEU A 36 8.65 -8.21 10.92
N ALA A 37 7.58 -9.00 11.05
CA ALA A 37 7.66 -10.45 10.93
C ALA A 37 7.96 -10.88 9.48
N GLU A 38 7.30 -10.27 8.49
CA GLU A 38 7.56 -10.50 7.06
C GLU A 38 9.02 -10.10 6.69
N TYR A 39 9.51 -8.96 7.18
CA TYR A 39 10.92 -8.53 7.02
C TYR A 39 11.92 -9.54 7.58
N ARG A 40 11.67 -10.09 8.77
CA ARG A 40 12.56 -11.11 9.39
C ARG A 40 12.55 -12.43 8.64
N ALA A 41 11.43 -12.77 8.01
CA ALA A 41 11.29 -13.96 7.20
C ALA A 41 11.88 -13.82 5.78
N ALA A 42 12.13 -12.59 5.32
CA ALA A 42 12.67 -12.30 3.99
C ALA A 42 14.07 -12.90 3.79
N ARG A 43 14.22 -13.74 2.75
CA ARG A 43 15.47 -14.48 2.48
C ARG A 43 16.26 -13.86 1.34
N SER A 44 15.59 -13.16 0.41
CA SER A 44 16.24 -12.53 -0.73
C SER A 44 16.45 -11.01 -0.55
N PRO A 45 17.44 -10.40 -1.24
CA PRO A 45 17.63 -8.96 -1.22
C PRO A 45 16.42 -8.16 -1.73
N VAL A 46 15.69 -8.69 -2.71
CA VAL A 46 14.48 -8.06 -3.27
C VAL A 46 13.34 -8.10 -2.26
N GLU A 47 13.12 -9.22 -1.58
CA GLU A 47 12.15 -9.30 -0.48
C GLU A 47 12.54 -8.33 0.64
N ARG A 48 13.80 -8.30 1.06
CA ARG A 48 14.26 -7.35 2.09
C ARG A 48 14.04 -5.89 1.70
N LEU A 49 14.24 -5.53 0.44
CA LEU A 49 13.94 -4.18 -0.06
C LEU A 49 12.44 -3.91 -0.07
N SER A 50 11.64 -4.87 -0.50
CA SER A 50 10.19 -4.78 -0.48
C SER A 50 9.66 -4.55 0.94
N GLU A 51 10.11 -5.37 1.89
CA GLU A 51 9.73 -5.30 3.29
C GLU A 51 10.27 -4.02 3.95
N ALA A 52 11.50 -3.58 3.60
CA ALA A 52 12.03 -2.29 4.03
C ALA A 52 11.18 -1.11 3.50
N ALA A 53 10.57 -1.25 2.33
CA ALA A 53 9.67 -0.24 1.77
C ALA A 53 8.31 -0.20 2.49
N ASP A 54 8.00 -1.16 3.36
CA ASP A 54 6.81 -1.12 4.20
C ASP A 54 6.92 -0.15 5.40
N VAL A 55 7.99 0.67 5.44
CA VAL A 55 8.00 1.98 6.13
C VAL A 55 6.77 2.85 5.80
N PHE A 56 6.07 2.53 4.71
CA PHE A 56 4.71 3.01 4.42
C PHE A 56 3.78 3.00 5.64
N SER A 57 3.68 1.90 6.40
CA SER A 57 2.74 1.83 7.53
C SER A 57 3.09 2.81 8.63
N ILE A 58 4.38 3.10 8.80
CA ILE A 58 4.84 4.09 9.76
C ILE A 58 4.62 5.52 9.24
N SER A 59 4.90 5.75 7.95
CA SER A 59 4.59 7.01 7.28
C SER A 59 3.09 7.32 7.35
N ARG A 60 2.24 6.30 7.16
CA ARG A 60 0.80 6.38 7.26
C ARG A 60 0.33 6.65 8.68
N ALA A 61 0.88 5.96 9.68
CA ALA A 61 0.56 6.24 11.09
C ALA A 61 0.87 7.69 11.48
N THR A 62 1.97 8.24 10.96
CA THR A 62 2.32 9.66 11.13
C THR A 62 1.33 10.58 10.42
N TYR A 63 0.88 10.22 9.21
CA TYR A 63 -0.13 10.97 8.46
C TYR A 63 -1.51 10.95 9.13
N ASP A 64 -1.90 9.81 9.71
CA ASP A 64 -3.15 9.63 10.47
C ASP A 64 -3.10 10.33 11.86
N GLY A 65 -1.96 10.91 12.24
CA GLY A 65 -1.80 11.74 13.43
C GLY A 65 -1.33 11.00 14.68
N PHE A 66 -0.92 9.74 14.56
CA PHE A 66 -0.44 8.96 15.70
C PHE A 66 1.01 9.30 16.06
N PRO A 67 1.35 9.41 17.36
CA PRO A 67 2.70 9.69 17.80
C PRO A 67 3.57 8.45 17.58
N VAL A 68 4.25 8.39 16.44
CA VAL A 68 5.30 7.39 16.21
C VAL A 68 6.65 8.05 16.52
N ARG A 69 7.54 7.31 17.21
CA ARG A 69 8.91 7.74 17.48
C ARG A 69 9.49 8.26 16.18
N LYS A 70 9.83 9.56 16.10
CA LYS A 70 10.35 10.21 14.88
C LYS A 70 11.39 9.28 14.28
N LEU A 71 11.05 8.59 13.20
CA LEU A 71 12.07 7.74 12.62
C LEU A 71 13.16 8.67 12.14
N LEU A 72 14.40 8.25 12.36
CA LEU A 72 15.59 8.73 11.67
C LEU A 72 15.54 8.32 10.18
N LEU A 73 14.33 8.36 9.59
CA LEU A 73 13.89 7.83 8.31
C LEU A 73 14.50 8.60 7.14
N PHE A 74 14.92 9.83 7.38
CA PHE A 74 15.36 10.76 6.35
C PHE A 74 16.89 10.90 6.29
N ALA A 75 17.60 9.79 6.48
CA ALA A 75 18.98 9.71 5.99
C ALA A 75 18.94 9.57 4.46
N MET A 76 19.82 10.29 3.75
CA MET A 76 19.90 10.28 2.27
C MET A 76 20.03 8.86 1.68
N HIS A 77 20.57 7.90 2.45
CA HIS A 77 20.70 6.50 2.05
C HIS A 77 19.37 5.74 1.90
N HIS A 78 18.23 6.29 2.36
CA HIS A 78 16.91 5.65 2.21
C HIS A 78 16.11 6.12 0.97
N ILE A 79 16.65 7.01 0.14
CA ILE A 79 15.97 7.51 -1.08
C ILE A 79 15.49 6.36 -1.99
N PRO A 80 16.30 5.31 -2.27
CA PRO A 80 15.84 4.18 -3.09
C PRO A 80 14.66 3.43 -2.47
N VAL A 81 14.66 3.29 -1.14
CA VAL A 81 13.57 2.64 -0.39
C VAL A 81 12.29 3.45 -0.50
N TYR A 82 12.37 4.79 -0.42
CA TYR A 82 11.21 5.67 -0.63
C TYR A 82 10.70 5.66 -2.06
N GLY A 83 11.60 5.69 -3.05
CA GLY A 83 11.24 5.56 -4.46
C GLY A 83 10.51 4.25 -4.71
N TYR A 84 11.04 3.14 -4.19
CA TYR A 84 10.42 1.83 -4.25
C TYR A 84 9.06 1.81 -3.54
N MET A 85 8.96 2.36 -2.33
CA MET A 85 7.69 2.46 -1.59
C MET A 85 6.63 3.23 -2.40
N LEU A 86 6.95 4.42 -2.90
CA LEU A 86 6.02 5.23 -3.69
C LEU A 86 5.54 4.45 -4.92
N ALA A 87 6.46 3.82 -5.66
CA ALA A 87 6.13 3.03 -6.84
C ALA A 87 5.29 1.78 -6.48
N LYS A 88 5.70 1.01 -5.48
CA LYS A 88 5.01 -0.20 -4.96
C LYS A 88 3.57 0.11 -4.60
N PHE A 89 3.34 1.08 -3.72
CA PHE A 89 2.01 1.39 -3.20
C PHE A 89 1.13 2.14 -4.22
N THR A 90 1.71 3.00 -5.07
CA THR A 90 0.96 3.65 -6.17
C THR A 90 0.55 2.63 -7.23
N SER A 91 1.42 1.67 -7.55
CA SER A 91 1.11 0.60 -8.50
C SER A 91 -0.04 -0.29 -7.98
N ARG A 92 -0.02 -0.67 -6.68
CA ARG A 92 -1.13 -1.38 -6.04
C ARG A 92 -2.44 -0.58 -6.06
N TRP A 93 -2.37 0.72 -5.81
CA TRP A 93 -3.52 1.63 -5.90
C TRP A 93 -4.14 1.67 -7.30
N LEU A 94 -3.30 1.85 -8.32
CA LEU A 94 -3.72 1.88 -9.71
C LEU A 94 -4.29 0.52 -10.15
N PHE A 95 -3.69 -0.59 -9.71
CA PHE A 95 -4.19 -1.94 -9.98
C PHE A 95 -5.66 -2.09 -9.56
N TYR A 96 -6.03 -1.68 -8.36
CA TYR A 96 -7.41 -1.83 -7.89
C TYR A 96 -8.40 -0.89 -8.58
N ARG A 97 -7.97 0.33 -8.95
CA ARG A 97 -8.80 1.25 -9.75
C ARG A 97 -9.02 0.70 -11.16
N ALA A 98 -7.98 0.17 -11.79
CA ALA A 98 -8.06 -0.47 -13.10
C ALA A 98 -8.96 -1.72 -13.04
N LEU A 99 -8.79 -2.56 -12.01
CA LEU A 99 -9.62 -3.73 -11.79
C LEU A 99 -11.09 -3.36 -11.62
N ALA A 100 -11.40 -2.36 -10.78
CA ALA A 100 -12.76 -1.87 -10.59
C ALA A 100 -13.37 -1.32 -11.89
N PHE A 101 -12.56 -0.62 -12.70
CA PHE A 101 -12.97 -0.11 -14.00
C PHE A 101 -13.29 -1.24 -15.00
N LEU A 102 -12.40 -2.24 -15.12
CA LEU A 102 -12.59 -3.41 -15.97
C LEU A 102 -13.80 -4.26 -15.53
N CYS A 103 -14.10 -4.30 -14.24
CA CYS A 103 -15.29 -4.96 -13.70
C CYS A 103 -16.58 -4.17 -13.89
N ARG A 104 -16.51 -2.92 -14.40
CA ARG A 104 -17.64 -1.97 -14.52
C ARG A 104 -18.29 -1.65 -13.19
N ALA A 105 -17.48 -1.43 -12.15
CA ALA A 105 -17.97 -0.97 -10.86
C ALA A 105 -18.67 0.40 -11.02
N PRO A 106 -19.74 0.71 -10.25
CA PRO A 106 -20.44 1.99 -10.33
C PRO A 106 -19.54 3.19 -10.02
N HIS A 107 -18.57 3.01 -9.11
CA HIS A 107 -17.64 4.05 -8.69
C HIS A 107 -16.19 3.53 -8.66
N PRO A 108 -15.55 3.29 -9.83
CA PRO A 108 -14.21 2.69 -9.89
C PRO A 108 -13.13 3.49 -9.15
N PHE A 109 -13.29 4.82 -9.12
CA PHE A 109 -12.36 5.74 -8.48
C PHE A 109 -12.56 5.89 -6.96
N ALA A 110 -13.63 5.31 -6.41
CA ALA A 110 -13.82 5.21 -4.97
C ALA A 110 -12.93 4.11 -4.34
N VAL A 111 -12.43 3.17 -5.15
CA VAL A 111 -11.55 2.10 -4.67
C VAL A 111 -10.17 2.67 -4.35
N ARG A 112 -9.84 2.65 -3.05
CA ARG A 112 -8.62 3.23 -2.47
C ARG A 112 -7.86 2.17 -1.69
N GLU A 113 -7.49 1.11 -2.39
CA GLU A 113 -6.81 -0.06 -1.81
C GLU A 113 -5.37 -0.11 -2.25
N VAL A 114 -4.47 -0.39 -1.33
CA VAL A 114 -3.02 -0.53 -1.59
C VAL A 114 -2.47 -1.86 -1.08
N VAL A 115 -3.39 -2.78 -0.80
CA VAL A 115 -3.08 -4.11 -0.30
C VAL A 115 -2.36 -4.91 -1.40
N ASN A 116 -1.47 -5.83 -1.05
CA ASN A 116 -0.80 -6.66 -2.07
C ASN A 116 -1.85 -7.50 -2.84
N PRO A 117 -2.05 -7.27 -4.16
CA PRO A 117 -3.10 -7.96 -4.90
C PRO A 117 -2.70 -9.39 -5.29
N TYR A 118 -1.47 -9.85 -5.06
CA TYR A 118 -1.01 -11.20 -5.44
C TYR A 118 -1.68 -12.33 -4.64
N LYS A 119 -2.09 -12.05 -3.39
CA LYS A 119 -2.82 -13.03 -2.57
C LYS A 119 -4.31 -12.97 -2.93
N ASP A 120 -4.89 -14.08 -3.41
CA ASP A 120 -6.31 -14.13 -3.82
C ASP A 120 -7.28 -13.74 -2.70
N ARG A 121 -6.98 -14.14 -1.46
CA ARG A 121 -7.72 -13.72 -0.27
C ARG A 121 -7.84 -12.19 -0.16
N LYS A 122 -6.77 -11.45 -0.52
CA LYS A 122 -6.76 -9.98 -0.49
C LYS A 122 -7.68 -9.38 -1.56
N LEU A 123 -7.87 -10.05 -2.71
CA LEU A 123 -8.87 -9.62 -3.70
C LEU A 123 -10.30 -9.82 -3.19
N ASP A 124 -10.57 -10.94 -2.51
CA ASP A 124 -11.88 -11.19 -1.90
C ASP A 124 -12.23 -10.15 -0.84
N ASP A 125 -11.27 -9.85 0.05
CA ASP A 125 -11.45 -8.88 1.12
C ASP A 125 -11.73 -7.48 0.55
N VAL A 126 -11.10 -7.11 -0.56
CA VAL A 126 -11.35 -5.84 -1.26
C VAL A 126 -12.73 -5.85 -1.92
N ALA A 127 -13.08 -6.90 -2.67
CA ALA A 127 -14.38 -7.01 -3.31
C ALA A 127 -15.52 -6.94 -2.29
N PHE A 128 -15.35 -7.58 -1.13
CA PHE A 128 -16.30 -7.53 -0.02
C PHE A 128 -16.45 -6.11 0.53
N ARG A 129 -15.34 -5.41 0.83
CA ARG A 129 -15.37 -4.07 1.42
C ARG A 129 -16.02 -3.03 0.52
N HIS A 130 -15.78 -3.11 -0.78
CA HIS A 130 -16.29 -2.12 -1.74
C HIS A 130 -17.66 -2.52 -2.33
N ARG A 131 -18.30 -3.57 -1.82
CA ARG A 131 -19.57 -4.14 -2.34
C ARG A 131 -19.56 -4.27 -3.87
N VAL A 132 -18.39 -4.54 -4.43
CA VAL A 132 -18.16 -4.57 -5.88
C VAL A 132 -18.86 -5.81 -6.40
N MET A 133 -19.82 -5.62 -7.30
CA MET A 133 -20.60 -6.70 -7.92
C MET A 133 -19.71 -7.85 -8.45
N ASP A 134 -20.23 -9.06 -8.32
CA ASP A 134 -19.64 -10.36 -8.67
C ASP A 134 -18.17 -10.58 -8.27
N ARG A 135 -18.00 -11.21 -7.10
CA ARG A 135 -16.70 -11.65 -6.54
C ARG A 135 -15.93 -12.56 -7.50
N GLN A 136 -16.60 -13.44 -8.24
CA GLN A 136 -15.95 -14.36 -9.15
C GLN A 136 -15.37 -13.60 -10.35
N LYS A 137 -16.13 -12.66 -10.90
CA LYS A 137 -15.67 -11.77 -11.97
C LYS A 137 -14.47 -10.92 -11.51
N PHE A 138 -14.55 -10.34 -10.31
CA PHE A 138 -13.46 -9.53 -9.76
C PHE A 138 -12.16 -10.33 -9.60
N LYS A 139 -12.24 -11.56 -9.10
CA LYS A 139 -11.10 -12.48 -9.02
C LYS A 139 -10.54 -12.85 -10.38
N LEU A 140 -11.40 -13.21 -11.34
CA LEU A 140 -10.98 -13.67 -12.65
C LEU A 140 -10.28 -12.56 -13.45
N VAL A 141 -10.86 -11.36 -13.46
CA VAL A 141 -10.25 -10.18 -14.07
C VAL A 141 -8.98 -9.80 -13.32
N GLY A 142 -8.97 -9.85 -11.99
CA GLY A 142 -7.80 -9.57 -11.17
C GLY A 142 -6.62 -10.50 -11.48
N ARG A 143 -6.87 -11.81 -11.60
CA ARG A 143 -5.85 -12.79 -12.00
C ARG A 143 -5.28 -12.51 -13.38
N ARG A 144 -6.13 -12.16 -14.36
CA ARG A 144 -5.66 -11.78 -15.71
C ARG A 144 -4.86 -10.48 -15.70
N LEU A 145 -5.30 -9.49 -14.93
CA LEU A 145 -4.61 -8.21 -14.80
C LEU A 145 -3.21 -8.38 -14.18
N ARG A 146 -3.04 -9.31 -13.22
CA ARG A 146 -1.71 -9.63 -12.65
C ARG A 146 -0.70 -10.13 -13.69
N LEU A 147 -1.14 -10.77 -14.77
CA LEU A 147 -0.24 -11.31 -15.79
C LEU A 147 0.47 -10.20 -16.56
N VAL A 148 -0.20 -9.06 -16.72
CA VAL A 148 0.33 -7.89 -17.45
C VAL A 148 0.83 -6.79 -16.51
N TRP A 149 0.37 -6.79 -15.27
CA TRP A 149 0.75 -5.80 -14.28
C TRP A 149 2.01 -6.26 -13.54
N SER A 150 3.16 -5.79 -14.00
CA SER A 150 4.46 -5.99 -13.32
C SER A 150 4.42 -5.27 -11.97
N LEU A 151 4.05 -6.02 -10.92
CA LEU A 151 4.05 -5.50 -9.57
C LEU A 151 5.44 -5.69 -8.97
N LEU A 152 6.01 -4.57 -8.54
CA LEU A 152 7.05 -4.56 -7.52
C LEU A 152 6.50 -5.37 -6.31
N PRO A 153 7.13 -6.49 -5.92
CA PRO A 153 6.71 -7.27 -4.75
C PRO A 153 6.59 -6.36 -3.54
#